data_AF-A0A653CVS9-F1
#
_entry.id   AF-A0A653CVS9-F1
#
_cell.length_a   1.000
_cell.length_b   1.000
_cell.length_c   1.000
_cell.angle_alpha   90.00
_cell.angle_beta   90.00
_cell.angle_gamma   90.00
#
_symmetry.space_group_name_H-M   'P 1'
#
loop_
_entity.id
_entity.type
_entity.pdbx_description
1 polymer ?
#
loop_
_entity_poly.entity_id
_entity_poly.type
_entity_poly.pdbx_seq_one_letter_code
_entity_poly.pdbx_strand_id
1 'polypeptide(L)'
;QDFSQRTPERKRCTDTTVSDKRAYSTFARTVPPSSKVSKSVVALLRAFQWHRFVVVSGKHPASGSEVQAAIQELSAIYGLIVTDTKQYSDYIPEYIDQMDEIVADTYKKTRVYVFVGEHI
;
A
#
# COMPACT_ATOMS: atom_id res chain seq x y z
N GLN A 1 11.96 12.39 47.92
CA GLN A 1 10.91 11.75 47.09
C GLN A 1 10.65 12.73 45.97
N ASP A 2 11.09 12.41 44.76
CA ASP A 2 11.23 13.34 43.64
C ASP A 2 10.40 12.88 42.44
N PHE A 3 9.84 13.85 41.71
CA PHE A 3 8.85 13.74 40.66
C PHE A 3 9.52 14.04 39.32
N SER A 4 9.75 13.03 38.45
CA SER A 4 9.98 13.30 37.02
C SER A 4 9.79 12.07 36.12
N GLN A 5 8.63 12.05 35.45
CA GLN A 5 8.40 11.73 34.03
C GLN A 5 9.29 10.69 33.31
N ARG A 6 8.67 9.60 32.79
CA ARG A 6 8.67 9.27 31.35
C ARG A 6 7.60 8.23 30.96
N THR A 7 6.90 8.55 29.89
CA THR A 7 5.68 7.97 29.29
C THR A 7 5.88 6.63 28.56
N PRO A 8 4.79 5.88 28.29
CA PRO A 8 4.84 4.51 27.75
C PRO A 8 5.07 4.48 26.23
N GLU A 9 5.92 3.56 25.76
CA GLU A 9 6.01 3.21 24.34
C GLU A 9 4.70 2.58 23.86
N ARG A 10 3.92 3.33 23.07
CA ARG A 10 2.76 2.80 22.35
C ARG A 10 3.23 1.84 21.26
N LYS A 11 3.02 0.53 21.47
CA LYS A 11 2.94 -0.44 20.36
C LYS A 11 1.81 0.00 19.42
N ARG A 12 2.15 0.34 18.18
CA ARG A 12 1.17 0.56 17.11
C ARG A 12 0.64 -0.80 16.68
N CYS A 13 -0.45 -1.24 17.30
CA CYS A 13 -1.19 -2.41 16.88
C CYS A 13 -2.05 -2.05 15.66
N THR A 14 -1.60 -2.41 14.47
CA THR A 14 -2.40 -2.46 13.24
C THR A 14 -3.25 -3.74 13.22
N ASP A 15 -4.00 -3.97 14.29
CA ASP A 15 -4.83 -5.17 14.40
C ASP A 15 -6.19 -4.91 13.73
N THR A 16 -6.44 -5.61 12.63
CA THR A 16 -7.65 -5.51 11.80
C THR A 16 -8.91 -6.04 12.51
N THR A 17 -8.80 -6.54 13.74
CA THR A 17 -9.93 -7.04 14.56
C THR A 17 -10.89 -5.96 15.07
N VAL A 18 -10.59 -4.67 14.90
CA VAL A 18 -11.52 -3.55 15.24
C VAL A 18 -12.45 -3.12 14.10
N SER A 19 -12.54 -3.89 13.01
CA SER A 19 -13.42 -3.58 11.88
C SER A 19 -14.87 -4.02 12.04
N ASP A 20 -15.24 -4.55 13.20
CA ASP A 20 -16.62 -4.93 13.48
C ASP A 20 -17.47 -3.72 13.92
N LYS A 21 -18.20 -3.13 12.97
CA LYS A 21 -18.96 -1.87 13.14
C LYS A 21 -20.18 -1.97 14.07
N ARG A 22 -20.43 -3.13 14.69
CA ARG A 22 -21.48 -3.30 15.71
C ARG A 22 -21.02 -2.91 17.12
N ALA A 23 -19.71 -2.81 17.38
CA ALA A 23 -19.18 -2.61 18.73
C ALA A 23 -18.67 -1.18 19.05
N TYR A 24 -18.39 -0.33 18.06
CA TYR A 24 -17.74 0.98 18.31
C TYR A 24 -18.37 2.11 17.47
N SER A 25 -19.52 2.65 17.90
CA SER A 25 -20.25 3.71 17.18
C SER A 25 -19.63 5.12 17.26
N THR A 26 -18.64 5.32 18.13
CA THR A 26 -18.08 6.66 18.44
C THR A 26 -16.60 6.84 18.08
N PHE A 27 -15.99 5.90 17.34
CA PHE A 27 -14.59 6.04 16.91
C PHE A 27 -14.51 6.80 15.58
N ALA A 28 -14.37 8.13 15.64
CA ALA A 28 -14.01 8.94 14.49
C ALA A 28 -12.50 8.78 14.20
N ARG A 29 -12.15 8.14 13.07
CA ARG A 29 -10.75 8.03 12.63
C ARG A 29 -10.32 9.35 11.99
N THR A 30 -9.38 10.05 12.61
CA THR A 30 -8.73 11.27 12.07
C THR A 30 -7.58 10.95 11.11
N VAL A 31 -7.05 9.72 11.16
CA VAL A 31 -6.09 9.20 10.17
C VAL A 31 -6.89 8.56 9.05
N PRO A 32 -6.68 8.95 7.78
CA PRO A 32 -7.20 8.22 6.65
C PRO A 32 -6.93 6.73 6.78
N PRO A 33 -7.92 5.84 6.61
CA PRO A 33 -7.59 4.45 6.30
C PRO A 33 -6.64 4.44 5.08
N SER A 34 -5.74 3.47 5.04
CA SER A 34 -4.78 3.18 3.95
C SER A 34 -5.42 3.26 2.55
N SER A 35 -6.75 3.13 2.46
CA SER A 35 -7.60 3.36 1.30
C SER A 35 -7.70 4.80 0.75
N LYS A 36 -7.15 5.85 1.39
CA LYS A 36 -7.10 7.19 0.74
C LYS A 36 -6.01 7.29 -0.33
N VAL A 37 -4.89 6.59 -0.16
CA VAL A 37 -3.77 6.61 -1.13
C VAL A 37 -4.18 5.96 -2.45
N SER A 38 -4.97 4.89 -2.40
CA SER A 38 -5.43 4.20 -3.61
C SER A 38 -6.29 5.10 -4.52
N LYS A 39 -7.12 5.98 -3.94
CA LYS A 39 -7.93 6.94 -4.72
C LYS A 39 -7.08 7.96 -5.46
N SER A 40 -6.05 8.53 -4.80
CA SER A 40 -5.18 9.52 -5.45
C SER A 40 -4.33 8.89 -6.55
N VAL A 41 -3.81 7.68 -6.32
CA VAL A 41 -3.05 6.92 -7.33
C VAL A 41 -3.92 6.64 -8.55
N VAL A 42 -5.10 6.07 -8.38
CA VAL A 42 -5.99 5.76 -9.51
C VAL A 42 -6.44 7.02 -10.24
N ALA A 43 -6.70 8.12 -9.52
CA ALA A 43 -7.01 9.40 -10.16
C ALA A 43 -5.85 9.91 -11.04
N LEU A 44 -4.61 9.79 -10.56
CA LEU A 44 -3.41 10.16 -11.31
C LEU A 44 -3.23 9.30 -12.55
N LEU A 45 -3.34 7.97 -12.43
CA LEU A 45 -3.24 7.05 -13.56
C LEU A 45 -4.24 7.39 -14.66
N ARG A 46 -5.47 7.78 -14.29
CA ARG A 46 -6.49 8.23 -15.25
C ARG A 46 -6.16 9.56 -15.88
N ALA A 47 -5.71 10.54 -15.11
CA ALA A 47 -5.36 11.86 -15.62
C ALA A 47 -4.25 11.80 -16.69
N PHE A 48 -3.29 10.89 -16.52
CA PHE A 48 -2.21 10.65 -17.49
C PHE A 48 -2.52 9.56 -18.53
N GLN A 49 -3.75 9.01 -18.54
CA GLN A 49 -4.17 7.97 -19.47
C GLN A 49 -3.28 6.70 -19.42
N TRP A 50 -2.75 6.36 -18.24
CA TRP A 50 -1.99 5.15 -18.00
C TRP A 50 -2.92 3.99 -17.65
N HIS A 51 -3.40 3.30 -18.68
CA HIS A 51 -4.42 2.26 -18.57
C HIS A 51 -3.89 0.90 -18.12
N ARG A 52 -2.57 0.66 -18.21
CA ARG A 52 -1.93 -0.62 -17.90
C ARG A 52 -0.74 -0.38 -16.99
N PHE A 53 -0.69 -1.04 -15.84
CA PHE A 53 0.41 -0.86 -14.89
C PHE A 53 0.62 -2.10 -14.02
N VAL A 54 1.82 -2.21 -13.44
CA VAL A 54 2.15 -3.21 -12.43
C VAL A 54 2.05 -2.59 -11.05
N VAL A 55 1.51 -3.34 -10.08
CA VAL A 55 1.59 -2.96 -8.67
C VAL A 55 2.68 -3.78 -8.01
N VAL A 56 3.60 -3.11 -7.34
CA VAL A 56 4.73 -3.71 -6.62
C VAL A 56 4.58 -3.37 -5.15
N SER A 57 4.34 -4.36 -4.29
CA SER A 57 4.11 -4.14 -2.86
C SER A 57 5.16 -4.78 -1.96
N GLY A 58 5.47 -4.12 -0.84
CA GLY A 58 6.36 -4.68 0.17
C GLY A 58 5.70 -5.85 0.90
N LYS A 59 6.45 -6.92 1.16
CA LYS A 59 5.96 -8.10 1.89
C LYS A 59 5.65 -7.80 3.37
N HIS A 60 6.38 -6.87 3.97
CA HIS A 60 6.17 -6.42 5.36
C HIS A 60 6.23 -4.89 5.48
N PRO A 61 5.42 -4.28 6.36
CA PRO A 61 4.25 -4.86 7.04
C PRO A 61 3.03 -5.02 6.12
N ALA A 62 1.96 -5.66 6.61
CA ALA A 62 0.74 -5.98 5.85
C ALA A 62 0.02 -4.74 5.24
N SER A 63 0.43 -3.52 5.60
CA SER A 63 -0.11 -2.28 5.04
C SER A 63 0.09 -2.18 3.51
N GLY A 64 1.17 -2.74 2.97
CA GLY A 64 1.43 -2.77 1.52
C GLY A 64 0.40 -3.60 0.75
N SER A 65 0.02 -4.77 1.28
CA SER A 65 -0.94 -5.67 0.64
C SER A 65 -2.37 -5.14 0.70
N GLU A 66 -2.76 -4.46 1.79
CA GLU A 66 -4.05 -3.78 1.89
C GLU A 66 -4.21 -2.67 0.84
N VAL A 67 -3.17 -1.83 0.67
CA VAL A 67 -3.21 -0.74 -0.31
C VAL A 67 -3.18 -1.29 -1.73
N GLN A 68 -2.41 -2.35 -1.99
CA GLN A 68 -2.43 -3.06 -3.27
C GLN A 68 -3.84 -3.54 -3.63
N ALA A 69 -4.52 -4.22 -2.69
CA ALA A 69 -5.87 -4.71 -2.90
C ALA A 69 -6.86 -3.56 -3.19
N ALA A 70 -6.75 -2.46 -2.44
CA ALA A 70 -7.58 -1.27 -2.67
C ALA A 70 -7.32 -0.61 -4.03
N ILE A 71 -6.07 -0.61 -4.52
CA ILE A 71 -5.74 -0.12 -5.87
C ILE A 71 -6.33 -1.04 -6.93
N GLN A 72 -6.20 -2.36 -6.78
CA GLN A 72 -6.76 -3.34 -7.72
C GLN A 72 -8.29 -3.20 -7.84
N GLU A 73 -9.00 -3.11 -6.71
CA GLU A 73 -10.45 -2.93 -6.69
C GLU A 73 -10.87 -1.62 -7.38
N LEU A 74 -10.27 -0.49 -7.01
CA LEU A 74 -10.58 0.80 -7.64
C LEU A 74 -10.23 0.81 -9.13
N SER A 75 -9.14 0.15 -9.51
CA SER A 75 -8.73 0.06 -10.92
C SER A 75 -9.76 -0.69 -11.76
N ALA A 76 -10.29 -1.80 -11.24
CA ALA A 76 -11.37 -2.54 -11.89
C ALA A 76 -12.63 -1.68 -12.08
N ILE A 77 -13.01 -0.89 -11.06
CA ILE A 77 -14.16 0.03 -11.11
C ILE A 77 -13.98 1.07 -12.23
N TYR A 78 -12.76 1.58 -12.41
CA TYR A 78 -12.48 2.63 -13.39
C TYR A 78 -11.91 2.13 -14.72
N GLY A 79 -11.94 0.83 -14.99
CA GLY A 79 -11.49 0.25 -16.26
C GLY A 79 -9.98 0.31 -16.51
N LEU A 80 -9.16 0.43 -15.46
CA LEU A 80 -7.72 0.30 -15.55
C LEU A 80 -7.30 -1.17 -15.39
N ILE A 81 -6.18 -1.54 -16.01
CA ILE A 81 -5.68 -2.92 -16.06
C ILE A 81 -4.42 -3.03 -15.21
N VAL A 82 -4.51 -3.79 -14.12
CA VAL A 82 -3.33 -4.27 -13.39
C VAL A 82 -2.76 -5.47 -14.15
N THR A 83 -1.63 -5.30 -14.83
CA THR A 83 -1.06 -6.33 -15.72
C THR A 83 -0.32 -7.43 -14.97
N ASP A 84 0.20 -7.08 -13.80
CA ASP A 84 0.93 -7.97 -12.91
C ASP A 84 0.91 -7.42 -11.49
N THR A 85 1.20 -8.27 -10.52
CA THR A 85 1.30 -7.89 -9.12
C THR A 85 2.48 -8.61 -8.52
N LYS A 86 3.47 -7.83 -8.11
CA LYS A 86 4.73 -8.34 -7.62
C LYS A 86 4.92 -7.92 -6.17
N GLN A 87 5.69 -8.71 -5.44
CA GLN A 87 6.09 -8.40 -4.09
C GLN A 87 7.60 -8.33 -4.02
N TYR A 88 8.11 -7.39 -3.24
CA TYR A 88 9.53 -7.32 -2.88
C TYR A 88 9.68 -7.59 -1.38
N SER A 89 10.88 -8.05 -0.97
CA SER A 89 11.22 -8.18 0.45
C SER A 89 11.44 -6.80 1.08
N ASP A 90 12.31 -6.67 2.09
CA ASP A 90 12.53 -5.40 2.79
C ASP A 90 13.11 -4.30 1.87
N TYR A 91 13.77 -3.30 2.46
CA TYR A 91 14.23 -2.05 1.83
C TYR A 91 14.79 -2.21 0.39
N ILE A 92 14.23 -1.46 -0.56
CA ILE A 92 14.49 -1.56 -2.01
C ILE A 92 15.98 -1.50 -2.38
N PRO A 93 16.80 -0.58 -1.80
CA PRO A 93 18.23 -0.51 -2.11
C PRO A 93 19.06 -1.76 -1.78
N GLU A 94 18.59 -2.64 -0.90
CA GLU A 94 19.29 -3.90 -0.60
C GLU A 94 18.99 -5.02 -1.61
N TYR A 95 17.95 -4.86 -2.44
CA TYR A 95 17.43 -5.92 -3.31
C TYR A 95 17.27 -5.48 -4.77
N ILE A 96 18.32 -4.84 -5.33
CA ILE A 96 18.30 -4.40 -6.73
C ILE A 96 18.09 -5.56 -7.71
N ASP A 97 18.65 -6.74 -7.41
CA ASP A 97 18.49 -7.94 -8.24
C ASP A 97 17.03 -8.41 -8.32
N GLN A 98 16.27 -8.33 -7.22
CA GLN A 98 14.83 -8.64 -7.23
C GLN A 98 14.04 -7.65 -8.09
N MET A 99 14.46 -6.37 -8.10
CA MET A 99 13.84 -5.36 -8.95
C MET A 99 14.14 -5.62 -10.42
N ASP A 100 15.36 -6.02 -10.75
CA ASP A 100 15.74 -6.40 -12.11
C ASP A 100 14.93 -7.61 -12.60
N GLU A 101 14.70 -8.61 -11.75
CA GLU A 101 13.81 -9.74 -12.06
C GLU A 101 12.37 -9.30 -12.30
N ILE A 102 11.81 -8.45 -11.42
CA ILE A 102 10.47 -7.90 -11.59
C ILE A 102 10.34 -7.15 -12.91
N VAL A 103 11.34 -6.32 -13.24
CA VAL A 103 11.36 -5.56 -14.50
C VAL A 103 11.48 -6.51 -15.68
N ALA A 104 12.41 -7.46 -15.66
CA ALA A 104 12.63 -8.45 -16.72
C ALA A 104 11.36 -9.25 -17.04
N ASP A 105 10.56 -9.58 -16.03
CA ASP A 105 9.28 -10.28 -16.20
C ASP A 105 8.18 -9.43 -16.83
N THR A 106 8.18 -8.12 -16.55
CA THR A 106 6.99 -7.27 -16.75
C THR A 106 7.14 -6.19 -17.82
N TYR A 107 8.37 -5.83 -18.21
CA TYR A 107 8.65 -4.67 -19.09
C TYR A 107 7.96 -4.74 -20.46
N LYS A 108 7.65 -5.95 -20.95
CA LYS A 108 6.94 -6.15 -22.23
C LYS A 108 5.45 -5.79 -22.14
N LYS A 109 4.85 -5.85 -20.95
CA LYS A 109 3.42 -5.62 -20.73
C LYS A 109 3.10 -4.14 -20.46
N THR A 110 3.97 -3.45 -19.73
CA THR A 110 3.81 -2.03 -19.36
C THR A 110 5.15 -1.42 -18.95
N ARG A 111 5.19 -0.09 -18.90
CA ARG A 111 6.30 0.73 -18.38
C ARG A 111 5.93 1.49 -17.10
N VAL A 112 4.71 1.33 -16.61
CA VAL A 112 4.20 2.04 -15.42
C VAL A 112 4.19 1.10 -14.24
N TYR A 113 4.92 1.46 -13.20
CA TYR A 113 5.09 0.70 -11.96
C TYR A 113 4.61 1.54 -10.79
N VAL A 114 3.71 0.99 -9.99
CA VAL A 114 3.18 1.61 -8.79
C VAL A 114 3.74 0.88 -7.58
N PHE A 115 4.66 1.52 -6.88
CA PHE A 115 5.28 0.99 -5.67
C PHE A 115 4.47 1.36 -4.43
N VAL A 116 4.27 0.38 -3.54
CA VAL A 116 3.41 0.52 -2.37
C VAL A 116 4.05 -0.18 -1.17
N GLY A 117 4.49 0.59 -0.18
CA GLY A 117 5.13 0.09 1.04
C GLY A 117 5.45 1.20 2.02
N GLU A 118 5.82 0.84 3.25
CA GLU A 118 6.18 1.80 4.30
C GLU A 118 7.62 2.31 4.15
N HIS A 119 8.50 1.48 3.58
CA HIS A 119 9.85 1.84 3.17
C HIS A 119 10.03 1.51 1.69
N ILE A 120 10.09 2.56 0.86
CA ILE A 120 10.48 2.53 -0.55
C ILE A 120 11.80 3.27 -0.73
#